data_AF-A0A1H0QM94-F1
#
_entry.id   AF-A0A1H0QM94-F1
#
_cell.length_a   1.000
_cell.length_b   1.000
_cell.length_c   1.000
_cell.angle_alpha   90.00
_cell.angle_beta   90.00
_cell.angle_gamma   90.00
#
_symmetry.space_group_name_H-M   'P 1'
#
loop_
_entity.id
_entity.type
_entity.pdbx_description
1 polymer ?
#
loop_
_entity_poly.entity_id
_entity_poly.type
_entity_poly.pdbx_seq_one_letter_code
_entity_poly.pdbx_strand_id
1 'polypeptide(L)'
;MTDEAFWLLIERAAEQAGDRDEQAEWLAEELTRLPVEQIVGFQIQLSAHRLRADTWDMWAAARVIFDGFCSDDSFWYFQLWLLGLGRHTFDRVVAEPDLLAEVESVRALAAKPLRTWSERDWPDWESLDYAAATAYQDATGRELGLEKALLDAGIDLPVNPDPADVDWDPSDLTVVAARLPRLSLLFSARVR
;
A
#
# COMPACT_ATOMS: atom_id res chain seq x y z
N MET A 1 9.39 -4.11 15.82
CA MET A 1 8.32 -5.02 16.29
C MET A 1 8.41 -6.35 15.56
N THR A 2 7.72 -7.38 16.05
CA THR A 2 7.58 -8.65 15.30
C THR A 2 6.60 -8.47 14.15
N ASP A 3 6.68 -9.37 13.17
CA ASP A 3 5.79 -9.43 12.01
C ASP A 3 4.32 -9.63 12.45
N GLU A 4 4.05 -10.50 13.43
CA GLU A 4 2.70 -10.72 13.94
C GLU A 4 2.10 -9.48 14.62
N ALA A 5 2.92 -8.73 15.35
CA ALA A 5 2.47 -7.50 16.01
C ALA A 5 2.16 -6.38 14.99
N PHE A 6 2.95 -6.29 13.92
CA PHE A 6 2.71 -5.38 12.80
C PHE A 6 1.36 -5.66 12.13
N TRP A 7 1.14 -6.91 11.71
CA TRP A 7 -0.11 -7.29 11.04
C TRP A 7 -1.33 -7.12 11.92
N LEU A 8 -1.21 -7.42 13.22
CA LEU A 8 -2.30 -7.17 14.17
C LEU A 8 -2.70 -5.69 14.24
N LEU A 9 -1.74 -4.76 14.17
CA LEU A 9 -2.03 -3.33 14.18
C LEU A 9 -2.68 -2.87 12.86
N ILE A 10 -2.15 -3.30 11.71
CA ILE A 10 -2.71 -2.97 10.39
C ILE A 10 -4.15 -3.48 10.26
N GLU A 11 -4.39 -4.75 10.61
CA GLU A 11 -5.72 -5.35 10.50
C GLU A 11 -6.72 -4.68 11.45
N ARG A 12 -6.32 -4.37 12.69
CA ARG A 12 -7.17 -3.60 13.61
C ARG A 12 -7.47 -2.19 13.09
N ALA A 13 -6.50 -1.53 12.44
CA ALA A 13 -6.71 -0.22 11.84
C ALA A 13 -7.75 -0.28 10.70
N ALA A 14 -7.62 -1.27 9.81
CA ALA A 14 -8.56 -1.50 8.70
C ALA A 14 -9.99 -1.84 9.17
N GLU A 15 -10.14 -2.40 10.38
CA GLU A 15 -11.44 -2.68 11.01
C GLU A 15 -12.08 -1.46 11.69
N GLN A 16 -11.35 -0.35 11.89
CA GLN A 16 -11.94 0.85 12.49
C GLN A 16 -12.97 1.46 11.55
N ALA A 17 -14.02 2.03 12.15
CA ALA A 17 -15.00 2.81 11.42
C ALA A 17 -14.35 4.11 10.92
N GLY A 18 -14.78 4.57 9.74
CA GLY A 18 -14.29 5.79 9.14
C GLY A 18 -13.72 5.57 7.74
N ASP A 19 -13.12 6.61 7.17
CA ASP A 19 -12.19 6.46 6.05
C ASP A 19 -10.77 6.13 6.49
N ARG A 20 -9.89 5.95 5.50
CA ARG A 20 -8.50 5.54 5.70
C ARG A 20 -7.68 6.55 6.49
N ASP A 21 -8.05 7.84 6.45
CA ASP A 21 -7.39 8.87 7.24
C ASP A 21 -7.75 8.70 8.71
N GLU A 22 -9.04 8.54 9.04
CA GLU A 22 -9.49 8.22 10.40
C GLU A 22 -8.87 6.90 10.92
N GLN A 23 -8.71 5.89 10.05
CA GLN A 23 -8.05 4.62 10.40
C GLN A 23 -6.54 4.81 10.67
N ALA A 24 -5.85 5.63 9.89
CA ALA A 24 -4.43 5.93 10.09
C ALA A 24 -4.20 6.81 11.33
N GLU A 25 -5.09 7.75 11.61
CA GLU A 25 -5.09 8.53 12.86
C GLU A 25 -5.23 7.61 14.07
N TRP A 26 -6.20 6.70 14.06
CA TRP A 26 -6.35 5.69 15.12
C TRP A 26 -5.08 4.85 15.29
N LEU A 27 -4.47 4.41 14.18
CA LEU A 27 -3.23 3.64 14.23
C LEU A 27 -2.08 4.45 14.84
N ALA A 28 -1.93 5.72 14.46
CA ALA A 28 -0.93 6.61 15.04
C ALA A 28 -1.15 6.75 16.56
N GLU A 29 -2.39 6.94 17.01
CA GLU A 29 -2.73 6.99 18.43
C GLU A 29 -2.36 5.68 19.16
N GLU A 30 -2.64 4.51 18.60
CA GLU A 30 -2.23 3.23 19.21
C GLU A 30 -0.70 3.11 19.28
N LEU A 31 0.01 3.54 18.24
CA LEU A 31 1.47 3.51 18.20
C LEU A 31 2.10 4.41 19.29
N THR A 32 1.52 5.58 19.60
CA THR A 32 2.02 6.45 20.68
C THR A 32 2.03 5.79 22.06
N ARG A 33 1.20 4.75 22.26
CA ARG A 33 1.11 4.01 23.53
C ARG A 33 2.19 2.93 23.66
N LEU A 34 2.96 2.69 22.60
CA LEU A 34 4.06 1.74 22.60
C LEU A 34 5.39 2.43 22.94
N PRO A 35 6.43 1.67 23.36
CA PRO A 35 7.78 2.20 23.45
C PRO A 35 8.24 2.75 22.08
N VAL A 36 9.05 3.81 22.11
CA VAL A 36 9.56 4.48 20.89
C VAL A 36 10.26 3.51 19.93
N GLU A 37 10.97 2.52 20.48
CA GLU A 37 11.64 1.48 19.68
C GLU A 37 10.64 0.60 18.90
N GLN A 38 9.42 0.44 19.40
CA GLN A 38 8.36 -0.27 18.69
C GLN A 38 7.75 0.60 17.58
N ILE A 39 7.67 1.93 17.75
CA ILE A 39 7.23 2.85 16.69
C ILE A 39 8.23 2.82 15.53
N VAL A 40 9.53 2.93 15.81
CA VAL A 40 10.59 2.75 14.81
C VAL A 40 10.48 1.36 14.17
N GLY A 41 10.27 0.34 14.99
CA GLY A 41 10.08 -1.03 14.53
C GLY A 41 8.85 -1.22 13.64
N PHE A 42 7.79 -0.44 13.80
CA PHE A 42 6.62 -0.44 12.93
C PHE A 42 6.99 0.09 11.55
N GLN A 43 7.68 1.24 11.47
CA GLN A 43 8.12 1.82 10.19
C GLN A 43 9.01 0.86 9.40
N ILE A 44 9.92 0.16 10.08
CA ILE A 44 10.78 -0.85 9.45
C ILE A 44 9.94 -1.98 8.85
N GLN A 45 8.93 -2.48 9.56
CA GLN A 45 8.05 -3.54 9.04
C GLN A 45 7.16 -3.03 7.90
N LEU A 46 6.60 -1.82 8.04
CA LEU A 46 5.80 -1.17 7.00
C LEU A 46 6.58 -1.10 5.68
N SER A 47 7.81 -0.59 5.74
CA SER A 47 8.70 -0.50 4.58
C SER A 47 9.07 -1.88 4.02
N ALA A 48 9.42 -2.84 4.89
CA ALA A 48 9.76 -4.20 4.48
C ALA A 48 8.60 -4.92 3.78
N HIS A 49 7.36 -4.74 4.25
CA HIS A 49 6.19 -5.31 3.60
C HIS A 49 5.84 -4.57 2.31
N ARG A 50 5.82 -3.24 2.30
CA ARG A 50 5.61 -2.44 1.09
C ARG A 50 6.55 -2.86 -0.04
N LEU A 51 7.83 -3.04 0.27
CA LEU A 51 8.86 -3.49 -0.67
C LEU A 51 8.56 -4.83 -1.33
N ARG A 52 7.81 -5.72 -0.68
CA ARG A 52 7.41 -6.99 -1.30
C ARG A 52 6.44 -6.79 -2.47
N ALA A 53 5.68 -5.70 -2.47
CA ALA A 53 4.78 -5.30 -3.55
C ALA A 53 5.48 -4.39 -4.59
N ASP A 54 6.77 -4.11 -4.44
CA ASP A 54 7.54 -3.20 -5.30
C ASP A 54 8.12 -3.94 -6.50
N THR A 55 7.22 -4.29 -7.43
CA THR A 55 7.52 -5.08 -8.64
C THR A 55 6.85 -4.47 -9.86
N TRP A 56 7.44 -4.68 -11.05
CA TRP A 56 6.86 -4.26 -12.32
C TRP A 56 5.50 -4.91 -12.59
N ASP A 57 5.31 -6.16 -12.17
CA ASP A 57 4.01 -6.84 -12.30
C ASP A 57 2.93 -6.19 -11.42
N MET A 58 3.26 -5.79 -10.20
CA MET A 58 2.32 -5.06 -9.33
C MET A 58 2.07 -3.64 -9.83
N TRP A 59 3.10 -2.96 -10.37
CA TRP A 59 2.94 -1.65 -11.00
C TRP A 59 1.98 -1.74 -12.20
N ALA A 60 2.17 -2.73 -13.06
CA ALA A 60 1.26 -3.00 -14.17
C ALA A 60 -0.16 -3.26 -13.68
N ALA A 61 -0.34 -3.99 -12.57
CA ALA A 61 -1.65 -4.22 -11.97
C ALA A 61 -2.31 -2.91 -11.50
N ALA A 62 -1.57 -2.05 -10.79
CA ALA A 62 -2.04 -0.72 -10.40
C ALA A 62 -2.44 0.12 -11.62
N ARG A 63 -1.63 0.12 -12.69
CA ARG A 63 -1.95 0.80 -13.95
C ARG A 63 -3.22 0.28 -14.62
N VAL A 64 -3.45 -1.02 -14.65
CA VAL A 64 -4.71 -1.58 -15.17
C VAL A 64 -5.90 -1.08 -14.33
N ILE A 65 -5.75 -1.06 -13.00
CA ILE A 65 -6.81 -0.62 -12.10
C ILE A 65 -7.12 0.87 -12.30
N PHE A 66 -6.08 1.69 -12.47
CA PHE A 66 -6.15 3.14 -12.62
C PHE A 66 -6.35 3.61 -14.06
N ASP A 67 -6.64 2.72 -15.01
CA ASP A 67 -6.78 3.07 -16.43
C ASP A 67 -5.57 3.85 -16.98
N GLY A 68 -4.37 3.45 -16.56
CA GLY A 68 -3.09 4.04 -16.94
C GLY A 68 -2.62 5.22 -16.07
N PHE A 69 -3.48 5.79 -15.21
CA PHE A 69 -3.15 6.89 -14.30
C PHE A 69 -2.40 6.39 -13.06
N CYS A 70 -1.14 6.01 -13.20
CA CYS A 70 -0.29 5.59 -12.07
C CYS A 70 1.08 6.26 -12.13
N SER A 71 1.26 7.28 -11.29
CA SER A 71 2.57 7.86 -10.94
C SER A 71 3.24 7.07 -9.80
N ASP A 72 4.50 7.39 -9.54
CA ASP A 72 5.28 6.89 -8.40
C ASP A 72 4.51 7.04 -7.08
N ASP A 73 3.96 8.23 -6.77
CA ASP A 73 3.17 8.48 -5.55
C ASP A 73 1.91 7.59 -5.48
N SER A 74 1.15 7.52 -6.57
CA SER A 74 -0.08 6.70 -6.59
C SER A 74 0.23 5.20 -6.46
N PHE A 75 1.38 4.76 -6.98
CA PHE A 75 1.83 3.38 -6.82
C PHE A 75 2.29 3.12 -5.38
N TRP A 76 3.03 4.05 -4.79
CA TRP A 76 3.43 3.99 -3.39
C TRP A 76 2.22 3.84 -2.47
N TYR A 77 1.20 4.68 -2.64
CA TYR A 77 -0.01 4.62 -1.82
C TYR A 77 -0.88 3.40 -2.13
N PHE A 78 -0.84 2.89 -3.35
CA PHE A 78 -1.46 1.61 -3.70
C PHE A 78 -0.82 0.44 -2.94
N GLN A 79 0.51 0.41 -2.81
CA GLN A 79 1.22 -0.61 -2.03
C GLN A 79 0.82 -0.57 -0.56
N LEU A 80 0.63 0.63 0.01
CA LEU A 80 0.13 0.80 1.37
C LEU A 80 -1.33 0.32 1.51
N TRP A 81 -2.17 0.64 0.53
CA TRP A 81 -3.55 0.14 0.49
C TRP A 81 -3.64 -1.39 0.47
N LEU A 82 -2.73 -2.07 -0.25
CA LEU A 82 -2.68 -3.54 -0.27
C LEU A 82 -2.51 -4.14 1.12
N LEU A 83 -1.76 -3.49 2.02
CA LEU A 83 -1.59 -3.95 3.40
C LEU A 83 -2.92 -3.93 4.16
N GLY A 84 -3.76 -2.93 3.87
CA GLY A 84 -5.11 -2.81 4.40
C GLY A 84 -6.09 -3.93 4.01
N LEU A 85 -5.74 -4.73 3.00
CA LEU A 85 -6.52 -5.92 2.63
C LEU A 85 -6.33 -7.11 3.59
N GLY A 86 -5.46 -6.93 4.59
CA GLY A 86 -5.08 -7.95 5.56
C GLY A 86 -4.00 -8.89 5.03
N ARG A 87 -3.31 -9.55 5.96
CA ARG A 87 -2.09 -10.34 5.67
C ARG A 87 -2.31 -11.40 4.61
N HIS A 88 -3.39 -12.17 4.75
CA HIS A 88 -3.68 -13.29 3.86
C HIS A 88 -3.90 -12.82 2.40
N THR A 89 -4.64 -11.73 2.20
CA THR A 89 -4.88 -11.19 0.86
C THR A 89 -3.60 -10.58 0.30
N PHE A 90 -2.88 -9.80 1.11
CA PHE A 90 -1.61 -9.20 0.74
C PHE A 90 -0.60 -10.24 0.26
N ASP A 91 -0.38 -11.31 1.04
CA ASP A 91 0.58 -12.37 0.71
C ASP A 91 0.22 -13.07 -0.60
N ARG A 92 -1.08 -13.27 -0.90
CA ARG A 92 -1.54 -13.85 -2.16
C ARG A 92 -1.27 -12.94 -3.36
N VAL A 93 -1.66 -11.67 -3.28
CA VAL A 93 -1.56 -10.75 -4.43
C VAL A 93 -0.13 -10.31 -4.70
N VAL A 94 0.73 -10.26 -3.68
CA VAL A 94 2.16 -10.06 -3.88
C VAL A 94 2.80 -11.23 -4.63
N ALA A 95 2.37 -12.47 -4.34
CA ALA A 95 2.88 -13.65 -5.04
C ALA A 95 2.34 -13.77 -6.47
N GLU A 96 1.10 -13.36 -6.71
CA GLU A 96 0.44 -13.40 -8.03
C GLU A 96 -0.47 -12.15 -8.18
N PRO A 97 0.04 -11.03 -8.73
CA PRO A 97 -0.72 -9.77 -8.83
C PRO A 97 -2.03 -9.87 -9.61
N ASP A 98 -2.15 -10.81 -10.55
CA ASP A 98 -3.39 -11.05 -11.30
C ASP A 98 -4.55 -11.54 -10.41
N LEU A 99 -4.27 -12.05 -9.20
CA LEU A 99 -5.28 -12.39 -8.20
C LEU A 99 -6.03 -11.17 -7.64
N LEU A 100 -5.54 -9.94 -7.88
CA LEU A 100 -6.30 -8.72 -7.57
C LEU A 100 -7.68 -8.72 -8.25
N ALA A 101 -7.84 -9.41 -9.38
CA ALA A 101 -9.12 -9.57 -10.05
C ALA A 101 -10.19 -10.32 -9.21
N GLU A 102 -9.78 -11.06 -8.19
CA GLU A 102 -10.65 -11.79 -7.27
C GLU A 102 -11.00 -10.97 -6.01
N VAL A 103 -10.28 -9.88 -5.73
CA VAL A 103 -10.47 -9.07 -4.53
C VAL A 103 -11.74 -8.24 -4.66
N GLU A 104 -12.62 -8.31 -3.66
CA GLU A 104 -13.96 -7.71 -3.75
C GLU A 104 -13.93 -6.18 -3.93
N SER A 105 -13.01 -5.48 -3.26
CA SER A 105 -12.81 -4.04 -3.46
C SER A 105 -12.41 -3.71 -4.90
N VAL A 106 -11.50 -4.48 -5.50
CA VAL A 106 -11.10 -4.33 -6.91
C VAL A 106 -12.27 -4.63 -7.86
N ARG A 107 -13.09 -5.64 -7.57
CA ARG A 107 -14.28 -5.97 -8.37
C ARG A 107 -15.35 -4.89 -8.28
N ALA A 108 -15.55 -4.30 -7.11
CA ALA A 108 -16.45 -3.16 -6.91
C ALA A 108 -15.99 -1.94 -7.72
N LEU A 109 -14.67 -1.70 -7.78
CA LEU A 109 -14.07 -0.69 -8.65
C LEU A 109 -14.29 -1.02 -10.13
N ALA A 110 -14.10 -2.28 -10.55
CA ALA A 110 -14.34 -2.74 -11.91
C ALA A 110 -15.78 -2.51 -12.39
N ALA A 111 -16.76 -2.61 -11.48
CA ALA A 111 -18.18 -2.51 -11.78
C ALA A 111 -18.69 -1.08 -12.09
N LYS A 112 -17.86 -0.04 -11.96
CA LYS A 112 -18.24 1.35 -12.27
C LYS A 112 -17.17 2.10 -13.07
N PRO A 113 -17.56 3.08 -13.91
CA PRO A 113 -16.61 3.87 -14.67
C PRO A 113 -15.66 4.68 -13.78
N LEU A 114 -14.39 4.79 -14.15
CA LEU A 114 -13.37 5.55 -13.40
C LEU A 114 -13.82 7.00 -13.09
N ARG A 115 -14.45 7.67 -14.07
CA ARG A 115 -14.96 9.05 -13.92
C ARG A 115 -16.04 9.24 -12.83
N THR A 116 -16.58 8.15 -12.29
CA THR A 116 -17.58 8.20 -11.20
C THR A 116 -16.99 7.78 -9.86
N TRP A 117 -15.68 7.54 -9.79
CA TRP A 117 -15.00 7.27 -8.53
C TRP A 117 -14.96 8.53 -7.70
N SER A 118 -15.22 8.36 -6.41
CA SER A 118 -14.97 9.35 -5.37
C SER A 118 -13.57 9.14 -4.79
N GLU A 119 -13.09 10.09 -3.98
CA GLU A 119 -11.82 9.95 -3.24
C GLU A 119 -11.74 8.61 -2.47
N ARG A 120 -12.86 8.16 -1.87
CA ARG A 120 -12.92 6.90 -1.11
C ARG A 120 -12.78 5.64 -1.97
N ASP A 121 -12.99 5.76 -3.29
CA ASP A 121 -12.90 4.63 -4.20
C ASP A 121 -11.48 4.35 -4.65
N TRP A 122 -10.62 5.36 -4.70
CA TRP A 122 -9.22 5.16 -5.06
C TRP A 122 -8.59 4.19 -4.06
N PRO A 123 -7.94 3.11 -4.53
CA PRO A 123 -7.28 2.15 -3.66
C PRO A 123 -5.88 2.66 -3.29
N ASP A 124 -5.86 3.76 -2.56
CA ASP A 124 -4.67 4.37 -1.96
C ASP A 124 -4.79 4.37 -0.43
N TRP A 125 -3.68 4.49 0.27
CA TRP A 125 -3.67 4.74 1.71
C TRP A 125 -2.48 5.62 2.07
N GLU A 126 -2.47 6.85 1.57
CA GLU A 126 -1.41 7.83 1.79
C GLU A 126 -1.15 8.08 3.28
N SER A 127 -2.20 8.27 4.07
CA SER A 127 -2.11 8.56 5.50
C SER A 127 -1.41 7.48 6.33
N LEU A 128 -1.37 6.23 5.85
CA LEU A 128 -0.63 5.14 6.52
C LEU A 128 0.88 5.39 6.53
N ASP A 129 1.41 6.06 5.50
CA ASP A 129 2.86 6.34 5.39
C ASP A 129 3.36 7.23 6.53
N TYR A 130 2.49 8.11 7.02
CA TYR A 130 2.80 9.08 8.06
C TYR A 130 2.50 8.58 9.48
N ALA A 131 1.81 7.44 9.64
CA ALA A 131 1.30 7.00 10.94
C ALA A 131 2.41 6.84 11.99
N ALA A 132 3.55 6.25 11.61
CA ALA A 132 4.68 6.07 12.52
C ALA A 132 5.40 7.39 12.82
N ALA A 133 5.57 8.26 11.81
CA ALA A 133 6.24 9.55 11.96
C ALA A 133 5.45 10.47 12.91
N THR A 134 4.13 10.53 12.72
CA THR A 134 3.19 11.24 13.61
C THR A 134 3.28 10.71 15.03
N ALA A 135 3.17 9.39 15.21
CA ALA A 135 3.24 8.78 16.55
C ALA A 135 4.59 9.02 17.24
N TYR A 136 5.69 8.98 16.49
CA TYR A 136 7.03 9.24 17.01
C TYR A 136 7.16 10.70 17.43
N GLN A 137 6.70 11.63 16.61
CA GLN A 137 6.71 13.05 16.92
C GLN A 137 5.90 13.34 18.19
N ASP A 138 4.70 12.78 18.32
CA ASP A 138 3.84 12.97 19.50
C ASP A 138 4.47 12.39 20.77
N ALA A 139 5.10 11.21 20.68
CA ALA A 139 5.74 10.56 21.83
C ALA A 139 7.02 11.27 22.29
N THR A 140 7.74 11.96 21.40
CA THR A 140 9.09 12.49 21.67
C THR A 140 9.22 14.01 21.62
N GLY A 141 8.25 14.69 21.02
CA GLY A 141 8.29 16.12 20.70
C GLY A 141 9.31 16.49 19.62
N ARG A 142 9.82 15.53 18.84
CA ARG A 142 10.85 15.75 17.81
C ARG A 142 10.25 15.69 16.42
N GLU A 143 10.19 16.84 15.76
CA GLU A 143 9.85 16.95 14.34
C GLU A 143 10.89 16.23 13.47
N LEU A 144 10.44 15.46 12.47
CA LEU A 144 11.27 14.57 11.63
C LEU A 144 12.20 13.65 12.44
N GLY A 145 11.74 13.29 13.64
CA GLY A 145 12.55 12.53 14.60
C GLY A 145 12.70 11.06 14.24
N LEU A 146 11.72 10.48 13.53
CA LEU A 146 11.72 9.08 13.13
C LEU A 146 12.75 8.81 12.04
N GLU A 147 12.74 9.63 11.00
CA GLU A 147 13.67 9.56 9.86
C GLU A 147 15.10 9.69 10.36
N LYS A 148 15.35 10.65 11.25
CA LYS A 148 16.65 10.81 11.90
C LYS A 148 17.03 9.58 12.73
N ALA A 149 16.11 9.02 13.51
CA ALA A 149 16.39 7.84 14.33
C ALA A 149 16.75 6.61 13.49
N LEU A 150 16.07 6.41 12.35
CA LEU A 150 16.39 5.37 11.39
C LEU A 150 17.80 5.56 10.81
N LEU A 151 18.10 6.77 10.33
CA LEU A 151 19.42 7.10 9.77
C LEU A 151 20.55 6.97 10.80
N ASP A 152 20.35 7.44 12.04
CA ASP A 152 21.31 7.29 13.14
C ASP A 152 21.57 5.80 13.47
N ALA A 153 20.57 4.95 13.27
CA ALA A 153 20.67 3.50 13.41
C ALA A 153 21.27 2.80 12.17
N GLY A 154 21.64 3.56 11.13
CA GLY A 154 22.19 3.04 9.88
C GLY A 154 21.13 2.38 8.98
N ILE A 155 19.86 2.72 9.16
CA ILE A 155 18.73 2.22 8.38
C ILE A 155 18.30 3.32 7.42
N ASP A 156 18.62 3.14 6.14
CA ASP A 156 18.19 4.02 5.05
C ASP A 156 17.04 3.33 4.32
N LEU A 157 15.83 3.86 4.47
CA LEU A 157 14.62 3.31 3.85
C LEU A 157 14.38 4.00 2.51
N PRO A 158 13.89 3.28 1.48
CA PRO A 158 13.49 3.89 0.22
C PRO A 158 12.45 4.99 0.44
N VAL A 159 12.50 6.03 -0.39
CA VAL A 159 11.56 7.17 -0.36
C VAL A 159 10.72 7.27 -1.63
N ASN A 160 10.94 6.38 -2.60
CA ASN A 160 10.16 6.24 -3.82
C ASN A 160 10.09 4.76 -4.19
N PRO A 161 9.08 4.33 -4.96
CA PRO A 161 9.08 3.02 -5.57
C PRO A 161 10.30 2.85 -6.49
N ASP A 162 10.94 1.69 -6.43
CA ASP A 162 12.05 1.34 -7.31
C ASP A 162 11.98 -0.18 -7.59
N PRO A 163 11.06 -0.62 -8.48
CA PRO A 163 10.89 -2.03 -8.77
C PRO A 163 12.20 -2.67 -9.27
N ALA A 164 12.74 -3.57 -8.47
CA ALA A 164 14.05 -4.18 -8.71
C ALA A 164 13.97 -5.55 -9.43
N ASP A 165 12.78 -5.98 -9.86
CA ASP A 165 12.56 -7.24 -10.56
C ASP A 165 12.81 -7.13 -12.08
N VAL A 166 12.35 -8.10 -12.87
CA VAL A 166 12.65 -8.14 -14.30
C VAL A 166 12.05 -6.92 -14.98
N ASP A 167 12.90 -6.02 -15.45
CA ASP A 167 12.48 -4.85 -16.21
C ASP A 167 11.82 -5.29 -17.53
N TRP A 168 10.56 -4.95 -17.69
CA TRP A 168 9.79 -5.09 -18.93
C TRP A 168 8.87 -3.89 -19.06
N ASP A 169 8.61 -3.46 -20.30
CA ASP A 169 7.86 -2.23 -20.58
C ASP A 169 6.39 -2.34 -20.12
N PRO A 170 5.97 -1.69 -19.01
CA PRO A 170 4.61 -1.76 -18.52
C PRO A 170 3.64 -0.95 -19.38
N SER A 171 4.11 -0.26 -20.43
CA SER A 171 3.27 0.45 -21.40
C SER A 171 2.80 -0.43 -22.57
N ASP A 172 3.41 -1.62 -22.78
CA ASP A 172 2.92 -2.58 -23.76
C ASP A 172 1.71 -3.35 -23.21
N LEU A 173 0.51 -2.90 -23.57
CA LEU A 173 -0.76 -3.50 -23.14
C LEU A 173 -0.91 -4.98 -23.55
N THR A 174 -0.19 -5.44 -24.59
CA THR A 174 -0.20 -6.85 -24.99
C THR A 174 0.56 -7.70 -23.98
N VAL A 175 1.72 -7.21 -23.53
CA VAL A 175 2.52 -7.86 -22.48
C VAL A 175 1.78 -7.80 -21.14
N VAL A 176 1.17 -6.67 -20.80
CA VAL A 176 0.31 -6.52 -19.62
C VAL A 176 -0.82 -7.55 -19.64
N ALA A 177 -1.56 -7.69 -20.74
CA ALA A 177 -2.66 -8.65 -20.84
C ALA A 177 -2.21 -10.12 -20.78
N ALA A 178 -0.99 -10.43 -21.22
CA ALA A 178 -0.42 -11.77 -21.11
C ALA A 178 0.02 -12.11 -19.68
N ARG A 179 0.53 -11.13 -18.93
CA ARG A 179 0.98 -11.28 -17.53
C ARG A 179 -0.17 -11.20 -16.53
N LEU A 180 -1.15 -10.34 -16.79
CA LEU A 180 -2.31 -10.05 -15.93
C LEU A 180 -3.64 -10.34 -16.66
N PRO A 181 -3.88 -11.57 -17.15
CA PRO A 181 -5.03 -11.87 -18.00
C PRO A 181 -6.37 -11.68 -17.30
N ARG A 182 -6.51 -12.01 -16.00
CA ARG A 182 -7.78 -11.87 -15.27
C ARG A 182 -8.09 -10.40 -15.02
N LEU A 183 -7.11 -9.63 -14.56
CA LEU A 183 -7.27 -8.21 -14.26
C LEU A 183 -7.54 -7.41 -15.54
N SER A 184 -6.81 -7.68 -16.61
CA SER A 184 -7.03 -7.05 -17.92
C SER A 184 -8.44 -7.33 -18.45
N LEU A 185 -8.92 -8.57 -18.35
CA LEU A 185 -10.28 -8.93 -18.74
C LEU A 185 -11.32 -8.17 -17.89
N LEU A 186 -11.13 -8.15 -16.57
CA LEU A 186 -12.04 -7.50 -15.63
C LEU A 186 -12.21 -6.01 -15.92
N PHE A 187 -11.13 -5.31 -16.26
CA PHE A 187 -11.15 -3.87 -16.51
C PHE A 187 -11.46 -3.50 -17.97
N SER A 188 -11.22 -4.39 -18.95
CA SER A 188 -11.63 -4.18 -20.35
C SER A 188 -13.16 -4.26 -20.56
N ALA A 189 -13.87 -4.97 -19.68
CA ALA A 189 -15.33 -5.09 -19.73
C ALA A 189 -16.07 -3.76 -19.46
N ARG A 190 -15.37 -2.72 -18.97
CA ARG A 190 -15.89 -1.38 -18.68
C ARG A 190 -16.32 -0.58 -19.91
N VAL A 191 -15.92 -1.00 -21.11
CA VAL A 191 -16.12 -0.25 -22.36
C VAL A 191 -17.52 -0.49 -22.98
N ARG A 192 -18.54 -0.84 -22.19
CA ARG A 192 -19.93 -0.98 -22.68
C ARG A 192 -20.93 -0.16 -21.89
#